data_AF-A0A1H6KGE9-F1
#
_entry.id   AF-A0A1H6KGE9-F1
#
_cell.length_a   1.000
_cell.length_b   1.000
_cell.length_c   1.000
_cell.angle_alpha   90.00
_cell.angle_beta   90.00
_cell.angle_gamma   90.00
#
_symmetry.space_group_name_H-M   'P 1'
#
loop_
_entity.id
_entity.type
_entity.pdbx_description
1 polymer ?
#
loop_
_entity_poly.entity_id
_entity_poly.type
_entity_poly.pdbx_seq_one_letter_code
_entity_poly.pdbx_strand_id
1 'polypeptide(L)'
;MQTCEVYKLTKMYNKKVILLLFLGVLFYSCNKQFTYIEKPSSKDYGKLFNDFNDQSYVSVEQLKGQFYNYVPCDFIYHKSVMFQENKVTISLGETETYEITKISFNKNIMEHLLTDGYNNGTLLKKKIDDKFLFRFQMNNIDYLFLTISIKDLNKYPLIIHNCKNEKQPEREFEVLDLEEMWNNN
;
A
#
# COMPACT_ATOMS: atom_id res chain seq x y z
N MET A 1 20.86 19.17 -11.07
CA MET A 1 20.25 20.19 -11.94
C MET A 1 20.84 20.01 -13.33
N GLN A 2 20.27 19.10 -14.13
CA GLN A 2 20.84 18.71 -15.42
C GLN A 2 20.28 19.61 -16.52
N THR A 3 21.19 20.35 -17.17
CA THR A 3 20.94 21.22 -18.31
C THR A 3 20.71 20.40 -19.58
N CYS A 4 19.61 20.64 -20.28
CA CYS A 4 19.38 20.12 -21.63
C CYS A 4 20.20 20.94 -22.65
N GLU A 5 21.14 20.31 -23.35
CA GLU A 5 21.80 20.90 -24.52
C GLU A 5 20.80 21.04 -25.68
N VAL A 6 20.74 22.25 -26.24
CA VAL A 6 19.88 22.59 -27.38
C VAL A 6 20.63 22.35 -28.67
N TYR A 7 20.24 21.33 -29.44
CA TYR A 7 20.73 21.15 -30.81
C TYR A 7 20.16 22.23 -31.73
N LYS A 8 21.06 22.89 -32.47
CA LYS A 8 20.77 23.94 -33.44
C LYS A 8 20.36 23.30 -34.78
N LEU A 9 19.05 23.23 -35.05
CA LEU A 9 18.52 22.86 -36.36
C LEU A 9 18.03 24.10 -37.11
N THR A 10 18.88 24.62 -37.99
CA THR A 10 18.52 25.63 -38.99
C THR A 10 17.88 24.97 -40.22
N LYS A 11 16.56 25.09 -40.38
CA LYS A 11 15.95 25.24 -41.71
C LYS A 11 14.54 25.84 -41.60
N MET A 12 14.30 26.85 -42.44
CA MET A 12 13.08 27.65 -42.52
C MET A 12 11.84 26.77 -42.73
N TYR A 13 10.99 26.66 -41.70
CA TYR A 13 9.64 26.11 -41.81
C TYR A 13 8.66 26.98 -41.01
N ASN A 14 7.45 27.07 -41.53
CA ASN A 14 6.34 27.95 -41.12
C ASN A 14 6.21 28.11 -39.59
N LYS A 15 6.56 29.29 -39.06
CA LYS A 15 6.66 29.61 -37.61
C LYS A 15 5.41 29.27 -36.78
N LYS A 16 4.21 29.21 -37.39
CA LYS A 16 2.95 28.92 -36.69
C LYS A 16 2.72 27.41 -36.44
N VAL A 17 3.22 26.53 -37.29
CA VAL A 17 3.00 25.06 -37.17
C VAL A 17 3.94 24.44 -36.14
N ILE A 18 5.17 24.96 -36.04
CA ILE A 18 6.17 24.49 -35.07
C ILE A 18 5.77 24.84 -33.63
N LEU A 19 5.15 25.99 -33.40
CA LEU A 19 4.69 26.40 -32.06
C LEU A 19 3.56 25.49 -31.54
N LEU A 20 2.65 25.07 -32.42
CA LEU A 20 1.58 24.12 -32.11
C LEU A 20 2.11 22.70 -31.83
N LEU A 21 3.12 22.25 -32.57
CA LEU A 21 3.81 20.98 -32.31
C LEU A 21 4.61 21.03 -31.00
N PHE A 22 5.28 22.14 -30.67
CA PHE A 22 5.98 22.30 -29.39
C PHE A 22 5.03 22.37 -28.19
N LEU A 23 3.89 23.06 -28.32
CA LEU A 23 2.85 23.06 -27.29
C LEU A 23 2.26 21.65 -27.12
N GLY A 24 1.99 20.92 -28.22
CA GLY A 24 1.50 19.54 -28.17
C GLY A 24 2.46 18.56 -27.46
N VAL A 25 3.77 18.73 -27.65
CA VAL A 25 4.79 17.89 -26.98
C VAL A 25 4.95 18.27 -25.51
N LEU A 26 4.79 19.54 -25.14
CA LEU A 26 4.85 20.00 -23.73
C LEU A 26 3.66 19.53 -22.89
N PHE A 27 2.49 19.28 -23.49
CA PHE A 27 1.34 18.71 -22.78
C PHE A 27 1.38 17.18 -22.64
N TYR A 28 2.26 16.48 -23.36
CA TYR A 28 2.24 15.01 -23.43
C TYR A 28 3.10 14.27 -22.40
N SER A 29 3.89 14.97 -21.58
CA SER A 29 4.74 14.32 -20.58
C SER A 29 4.46 14.77 -19.15
N CYS A 30 3.20 14.90 -18.77
CA CYS A 30 2.84 14.94 -17.35
C CYS A 30 2.81 13.49 -16.82
N ASN A 31 3.99 12.87 -16.63
CA ASN A 31 4.10 11.62 -15.88
C ASN A 31 3.75 11.95 -14.42
N LYS A 32 2.46 11.86 -14.07
CA LYS A 32 2.04 12.00 -12.68
C LYS A 32 2.69 10.89 -11.87
N GLN A 33 3.45 11.24 -10.84
CA GLN A 33 4.07 10.28 -9.91
C GLN A 33 3.03 9.42 -9.20
N PHE A 34 1.83 9.97 -8.95
CA PHE A 34 0.74 9.27 -8.30
C PHE A 34 -0.54 9.29 -9.13
N THR A 35 -1.22 8.15 -9.18
CA THR A 35 -2.59 8.03 -9.68
C THR A 35 -3.54 7.99 -8.50
N TYR A 36 -4.58 8.81 -8.53
CA TYR A 36 -5.65 8.80 -7.54
C TYR A 36 -6.91 8.24 -8.17
N ILE A 37 -7.53 7.27 -7.51
CA ILE A 37 -8.80 6.70 -7.94
C ILE A 37 -9.82 6.94 -6.82
N GLU A 38 -10.72 7.88 -7.04
CA GLU A 38 -11.71 8.30 -6.03
C GLU A 38 -12.93 7.37 -5.98
N LYS A 39 -13.20 6.66 -7.09
CA LYS A 39 -14.36 5.79 -7.24
C LYS A 39 -13.92 4.33 -7.33
N PRO A 40 -14.10 3.55 -6.25
CA PRO A 40 -13.66 2.15 -6.19
C PRO A 40 -14.48 1.15 -7.02
N SER A 41 -15.30 1.63 -7.94
CA SER A 41 -16.09 0.80 -8.85
C SER A 41 -15.34 0.41 -10.13
N SER A 42 -14.04 0.68 -10.25
CA SER A 42 -13.28 0.34 -11.46
C SER A 42 -12.73 -1.08 -11.42
N LYS A 43 -12.75 -1.77 -12.57
CA LYS A 43 -12.10 -3.09 -12.75
C LYS A 43 -10.60 -3.07 -12.39
N ASP A 44 -10.00 -1.88 -12.40
CA ASP A 44 -8.58 -1.67 -12.11
C ASP A 44 -8.23 -1.92 -10.64
N TYR A 45 -9.18 -1.75 -9.71
CA TYR A 45 -8.98 -2.09 -8.31
C TYR A 45 -8.68 -3.58 -8.12
N GLY A 46 -9.53 -4.46 -8.66
CA GLY A 46 -9.37 -5.91 -8.49
C GLY A 46 -8.03 -6.40 -9.04
N LYS A 47 -7.61 -5.89 -10.21
CA LYS A 47 -6.36 -6.30 -10.85
C LYS A 47 -5.12 -6.08 -9.97
N LEU A 48 -5.11 -5.00 -9.19
CA LEU A 48 -3.97 -4.66 -8.31
C LEU A 48 -3.87 -5.56 -7.08
N PHE A 49 -4.94 -6.28 -6.75
CA PHE A 49 -5.04 -7.13 -5.57
C PHE A 49 -5.33 -8.60 -5.91
N ASN A 50 -5.07 -9.01 -7.15
CA ASN A 50 -5.38 -10.36 -7.65
C ASN A 50 -4.63 -11.48 -6.90
N ASP A 51 -3.47 -11.17 -6.32
CA ASP A 51 -2.65 -12.15 -5.59
C ASP A 51 -3.18 -12.39 -4.16
N PHE A 52 -4.16 -11.60 -3.72
CA PHE A 52 -4.78 -11.73 -2.40
C PHE A 52 -6.03 -12.61 -2.44
N ASN A 53 -6.24 -13.33 -1.35
CA ASN A 53 -7.45 -14.13 -1.14
C ASN A 53 -8.50 -13.38 -0.30
N ASP A 54 -9.68 -13.97 -0.17
CA ASP A 54 -10.81 -13.46 0.61
C ASP A 54 -10.53 -13.18 2.10
N GLN A 55 -9.46 -13.78 2.65
CA GLN A 55 -9.02 -13.58 4.03
C GLN A 55 -7.73 -12.75 4.10
N SER A 56 -7.57 -11.84 3.14
CA SER A 56 -6.45 -10.91 3.08
C SER A 56 -6.83 -9.52 3.59
N TYR A 57 -5.84 -8.85 4.14
CA TYR A 57 -5.89 -7.53 4.71
C TYR A 57 -4.69 -6.74 4.21
N VAL A 58 -4.90 -5.52 3.73
CA VAL A 58 -3.84 -4.66 3.19
C VAL A 58 -3.81 -3.33 3.94
N SER A 59 -2.66 -2.67 3.98
CA SER A 59 -2.53 -1.38 4.66
C SER A 59 -3.51 -0.35 4.13
N VAL A 60 -3.96 0.48 5.08
CA VAL A 60 -4.67 1.72 4.81
C VAL A 60 -3.89 2.84 5.48
N GLU A 61 -3.65 3.92 4.75
CA GLU A 61 -2.78 5.01 5.16
C GLU A 61 -3.60 6.32 5.21
N GLN A 62 -3.27 7.23 6.14
CA GLN A 62 -4.00 8.50 6.29
C GLN A 62 -3.25 9.65 5.61
N LEU A 63 -3.99 10.47 4.87
CA LEU A 63 -3.47 11.67 4.23
C LEU A 63 -4.51 12.78 4.30
N LYS A 64 -4.14 13.91 4.89
CA LYS A 64 -5.00 15.09 5.09
C LYS A 64 -6.29 14.72 5.81
N GLY A 65 -6.20 13.89 6.85
CA GLY A 65 -7.35 13.44 7.63
C GLY A 65 -8.22 12.36 6.97
N GLN A 66 -7.94 11.96 5.73
CA GLN A 66 -8.70 10.94 5.00
C GLN A 66 -7.88 9.65 4.81
N PHE A 67 -8.53 8.50 4.93
CA PHE A 67 -7.92 7.19 4.69
C PHE A 67 -7.92 6.81 3.21
N TYR A 68 -6.82 6.21 2.76
CA TYR A 68 -6.61 5.72 1.40
C TYR A 68 -6.07 4.30 1.43
N ASN A 69 -6.51 3.48 0.47
CA ASN A 69 -5.72 2.32 0.08
C ASN A 69 -4.45 2.82 -0.61
N TYR A 70 -3.32 2.15 -0.39
CA TYR A 70 -2.06 2.52 -1.01
C TYR A 70 -1.39 1.35 -1.70
N VAL A 71 -1.00 1.55 -2.96
CA VAL A 71 -0.14 0.63 -3.70
C VAL A 71 1.22 1.33 -3.87
N PRO A 72 2.21 1.00 -3.03
CA PRO A 72 3.54 1.58 -3.14
C PRO A 72 4.30 1.03 -4.34
N CYS A 73 5.40 1.71 -4.66
CA CYS A 73 6.38 1.31 -5.66
C CYS A 73 7.20 0.13 -5.17
N ASP A 74 7.71 0.29 -3.96
CA ASP A 74 8.68 -0.57 -3.33
C ASP A 74 7.94 -1.50 -2.37
N PHE A 75 8.23 -2.79 -2.53
CA PHE A 75 7.66 -3.85 -1.72
C PHE A 75 7.96 -3.67 -0.23
N ILE A 76 9.02 -2.93 0.14
CA ILE A 76 9.33 -2.66 1.54
C ILE A 76 8.21 -1.87 2.26
N TYR A 77 7.38 -1.13 1.50
CA TYR A 77 6.26 -0.36 2.04
C TYR A 77 4.92 -1.11 1.95
N HIS A 78 4.88 -2.30 1.33
CA HIS A 78 3.70 -3.15 1.36
C HIS A 78 3.53 -3.74 2.75
N LYS A 79 2.35 -3.53 3.33
CA LYS A 79 1.95 -4.16 4.58
C LYS A 79 0.69 -4.96 4.33
N SER A 80 0.74 -6.27 4.57
CA SER A 80 -0.43 -7.12 4.37
C SER A 80 -0.41 -8.35 5.27
N VAL A 81 -1.59 -8.89 5.53
CA VAL A 81 -1.79 -10.16 6.22
C VAL A 81 -2.72 -11.00 5.37
N MET A 82 -2.35 -12.23 5.06
CA MET A 82 -3.16 -13.18 4.31
C MET A 82 -3.27 -14.50 5.08
N PHE A 83 -4.49 -14.87 5.48
CA PHE A 83 -4.74 -16.15 6.14
C PHE A 83 -5.02 -17.26 5.11
N GLN A 84 -4.51 -18.45 5.37
CA GLN A 84 -4.71 -19.65 4.54
C GLN A 84 -4.77 -20.88 5.45
N GLU A 85 -5.97 -21.42 5.69
CA GLU A 85 -6.19 -22.60 6.57
C GLU A 85 -5.43 -22.52 7.91
N ASN A 86 -4.28 -23.20 8.00
CA ASN A 86 -3.40 -23.26 9.18
C ASN A 86 -2.14 -22.39 9.04
N LYS A 87 -2.11 -21.43 8.12
CA LYS A 87 -0.99 -20.55 7.86
C LYS A 87 -1.42 -19.10 7.77
N VAL A 88 -0.46 -18.21 8.02
CA VAL A 88 -0.60 -16.78 7.75
C VAL A 88 0.65 -16.28 7.05
N THR A 89 0.46 -15.58 5.95
CA THR A 89 1.52 -14.84 5.26
C THR A 89 1.45 -13.38 5.69
N ILE A 90 2.55 -12.85 6.20
CA ILE A 90 2.67 -11.47 6.66
C ILE A 90 3.72 -10.79 5.78
N SER A 91 3.35 -9.65 5.21
CA SER A 91 4.27 -8.77 4.49
C SER A 91 4.43 -7.50 5.32
N LEU A 92 5.65 -7.23 5.79
CA LEU A 92 6.04 -6.01 6.51
C LEU A 92 7.37 -5.51 5.93
N GLY A 93 7.37 -5.38 4.62
CA GLY A 93 8.55 -5.13 3.79
C GLY A 93 9.36 -6.38 3.44
N GLU A 94 9.42 -7.36 4.34
CA GLU A 94 9.74 -8.76 4.00
C GLU A 94 8.46 -9.58 4.05
N THR A 95 8.35 -10.60 3.18
CA THR A 95 7.17 -11.47 3.12
C THR A 95 7.53 -12.85 3.66
N GLU A 96 6.92 -13.21 4.79
CA GLU A 96 7.14 -14.48 5.46
C GLU A 96 5.82 -15.21 5.68
N THR A 97 5.87 -16.55 5.77
CA THR A 97 4.71 -17.38 6.05
C THR A 97 4.95 -18.23 7.28
N TYR A 98 4.01 -18.16 8.22
CA TYR A 98 4.06 -18.86 9.50
C TYR A 98 2.94 -19.87 9.61
N GLU A 99 3.18 -20.93 10.38
CA GLU A 99 2.14 -21.89 10.77
C GLU A 99 1.39 -21.37 12.00
N ILE A 100 0.06 -21.44 11.95
CA ILE A 100 -0.84 -21.10 13.05
C ILE A 100 -1.01 -22.36 13.91
N THR A 101 -0.41 -22.35 15.09
CA THR A 101 -0.44 -23.49 16.02
C THR A 101 -1.65 -23.45 16.94
N LYS A 102 -2.18 -22.25 17.21
CA LYS A 102 -3.35 -22.04 18.06
C LYS A 102 -4.04 -20.74 17.70
N ILE A 103 -5.36 -20.75 17.81
CA ILE A 103 -6.19 -19.55 17.73
C ILE A 103 -6.93 -19.41 19.06
N SER A 104 -6.82 -18.23 19.68
CA SER A 104 -7.57 -17.83 20.86
C SER A 104 -8.34 -16.54 20.58
N PHE A 105 -9.41 -16.35 21.33
CA PHE A 105 -10.17 -15.11 21.29
C PHE A 105 -10.31 -14.56 22.69
N ASN A 106 -9.89 -13.32 22.89
CA ASN A 106 -9.96 -12.62 24.16
C ASN A 106 -10.62 -11.25 23.95
N LYS A 107 -11.81 -11.06 24.54
CA LYS A 107 -12.65 -9.87 24.38
C LYS A 107 -12.97 -9.55 22.91
N ASN A 108 -12.18 -8.68 22.28
CA ASN A 108 -12.33 -8.25 20.89
C ASN A 108 -11.05 -8.46 20.06
N ILE A 109 -10.09 -9.20 20.63
CA ILE A 109 -8.81 -9.52 20.00
C ILE A 109 -8.79 -11.01 19.67
N MET A 110 -8.56 -11.30 18.40
CA MET A 110 -8.24 -12.65 17.93
C MET A 110 -6.72 -12.81 17.93
N GLU A 111 -6.24 -13.79 18.66
CA GLU A 111 -4.82 -14.10 18.82
C GLU A 111 -4.50 -15.36 18.04
N HIS A 112 -3.46 -15.29 17.22
CA HIS A 112 -2.89 -16.43 16.50
C HIS A 112 -1.50 -16.68 17.05
N LEU A 113 -1.25 -17.86 17.61
CA LEU A 113 0.11 -18.28 17.95
C LEU A 113 0.78 -18.82 16.68
N LEU A 114 1.95 -18.29 16.37
CA LEU A 114 2.67 -18.51 15.12
C LEU A 114 4.02 -19.22 15.36
N THR A 115 4.48 -19.98 14.37
CA THR A 115 5.84 -20.50 14.32
C THR A 115 6.38 -20.57 12.88
N ASP A 116 7.69 -20.37 12.72
CA ASP A 116 8.45 -20.65 11.48
C ASP A 116 9.25 -21.97 11.58
N GLY A 117 9.04 -22.75 12.65
CA GLY A 117 9.79 -23.97 12.98
C GLY A 117 11.02 -23.74 13.88
N TYR A 118 11.50 -22.51 14.01
CA TYR A 118 12.66 -22.12 14.83
C TYR A 118 12.28 -21.17 15.97
N ASN A 119 11.38 -20.25 15.66
CA ASN A 119 10.92 -19.16 16.50
C ASN A 119 9.41 -19.27 16.70
N ASN A 120 8.93 -18.67 17.78
CA ASN A 120 7.51 -18.55 18.07
C ASN A 120 7.13 -17.07 18.14
N GLY A 121 5.93 -16.76 17.67
CA GLY A 121 5.39 -15.42 17.65
C GLY A 121 3.90 -15.39 17.89
N THR A 122 3.34 -14.18 17.89
CA THR A 122 1.91 -13.96 17.97
C THR A 122 1.48 -12.93 16.93
N LEU A 123 0.30 -13.15 16.34
CA LEU A 123 -0.38 -12.16 15.53
C LEU A 123 -1.74 -11.88 16.16
N LEU A 124 -1.84 -10.70 16.74
CA LEU A 124 -3.07 -10.19 17.34
C LEU A 124 -3.83 -9.39 16.29
N LYS A 125 -5.13 -9.65 16.17
CA LYS A 125 -6.03 -8.97 15.26
C LYS A 125 -7.18 -8.35 16.04
N LYS A 126 -7.32 -7.03 15.94
CA LYS A 126 -8.38 -6.25 16.57
C LYS A 126 -9.17 -5.49 15.51
N LYS A 127 -10.50 -5.55 15.56
CA LYS A 127 -11.35 -4.76 14.67
C LYS A 127 -11.57 -3.36 15.24
N ILE A 128 -11.40 -2.32 14.43
CA ILE A 128 -11.67 -0.92 14.77
C ILE A 128 -12.54 -0.33 13.66
N ASP A 129 -13.81 -0.07 13.95
CA ASP A 129 -14.84 0.30 12.96
C ASP A 129 -14.89 -0.69 11.78
N ASP A 130 -14.50 -0.25 10.59
CA ASP A 130 -14.43 -1.03 9.36
C ASP A 130 -13.00 -1.49 9.00
N LYS A 131 -12.03 -1.20 9.85
CA LYS A 131 -10.60 -1.53 9.70
C LYS A 131 -10.18 -2.59 10.71
N PHE A 132 -8.94 -3.05 10.58
CA PHE A 132 -8.31 -3.99 11.49
C PHE A 132 -6.91 -3.52 11.88
N LEU A 133 -6.65 -3.46 13.17
CA LEU A 133 -5.29 -3.37 13.70
C LEU A 133 -4.71 -4.78 13.81
N PHE A 134 -3.49 -4.93 13.31
CA PHE A 134 -2.67 -6.11 13.52
C PHE A 134 -1.44 -5.73 14.34
N ARG A 135 -1.17 -6.52 15.39
CA ARG A 135 0.08 -6.47 16.15
C ARG A 135 0.82 -7.78 15.95
N PHE A 136 1.96 -7.71 15.29
CA PHE A 136 2.84 -8.84 15.05
C PHE A 136 4.00 -8.80 16.04
N GLN A 137 4.17 -9.87 16.82
CA GLN A 137 5.19 -9.97 17.84
C GLN A 137 5.98 -11.27 17.67
N MET A 138 7.26 -11.17 17.35
CA MET A 138 8.15 -12.33 17.18
C MET A 138 9.59 -11.91 17.41
N ASN A 139 10.32 -12.68 18.20
CA ASN A 139 11.68 -12.32 18.64
C ASN A 139 11.69 -10.93 19.32
N ASN A 140 12.48 -9.97 18.81
CA ASN A 140 12.55 -8.58 19.29
C ASN A 140 11.72 -7.60 18.44
N ILE A 141 10.86 -8.12 17.56
CA ILE A 141 9.99 -7.32 16.70
C ILE A 141 8.62 -7.22 17.34
N ASP A 142 8.12 -6.00 17.49
CA ASP A 142 6.74 -5.67 17.85
C ASP A 142 6.26 -4.60 16.87
N TYR A 143 5.39 -5.00 15.94
CA TYR A 143 4.95 -4.14 14.84
C TYR A 143 3.44 -4.03 14.83
N LEU A 144 2.94 -2.80 14.96
CA LEU A 144 1.52 -2.47 14.97
C LEU A 144 1.17 -1.70 13.71
N PHE A 145 0.12 -2.13 13.01
CA PHE A 145 -0.27 -1.55 11.73
C PHE A 145 -1.77 -1.67 11.47
N LEU A 146 -2.29 -0.70 10.72
CA LEU A 146 -3.70 -0.59 10.36
C LEU A 146 -3.95 -1.10 8.95
N THR A 147 -5.01 -1.89 8.80
CA THR A 147 -5.36 -2.54 7.53
C THR A 147 -6.86 -2.48 7.27
N ILE A 148 -7.26 -2.78 6.04
CA ILE A 148 -8.63 -3.11 5.68
C ILE A 148 -8.68 -4.47 4.99
N SER A 149 -9.83 -5.16 5.12
CA SER A 149 -10.07 -6.39 4.37
C SER A 149 -10.10 -6.11 2.86
N ILE A 150 -9.56 -7.04 2.06
CA ILE A 150 -9.61 -7.00 0.59
C ILE A 150 -11.05 -6.83 0.07
N LYS A 151 -12.04 -7.35 0.81
CA LYS A 151 -13.47 -7.29 0.46
C LYS A 151 -14.06 -5.89 0.60
N ASP A 152 -13.42 -5.05 1.41
CA ASP A 152 -13.88 -3.71 1.76
C ASP A 152 -12.99 -2.61 1.14
N LEU A 153 -12.10 -2.95 0.21
CA LEU A 153 -11.24 -1.98 -0.49
C LEU A 153 -12.05 -0.83 -1.10
N ASN A 154 -13.30 -1.09 -1.48
CA ASN A 154 -14.18 -0.08 -2.05
C ASN A 154 -14.70 0.97 -1.08
N LYS A 155 -14.33 0.93 0.19
CA LYS A 155 -14.66 1.99 1.15
C LYS A 155 -13.68 3.17 1.06
N TYR A 156 -12.48 2.96 0.52
CA TYR A 156 -11.45 3.98 0.44
C TYR A 156 -11.01 4.29 -0.99
N PRO A 157 -10.73 5.58 -1.30
CA PRO A 157 -10.00 5.94 -2.50
C PRO A 157 -8.62 5.27 -2.52
N LEU A 158 -8.08 5.05 -3.72
CA LEU A 158 -6.79 4.40 -3.93
C LEU A 158 -5.76 5.41 -4.43
N ILE A 159 -4.57 5.35 -3.84
CA ILE A 159 -3.38 6.01 -4.34
C ILE A 159 -2.44 4.93 -4.89
N ILE A 160 -2.07 5.06 -6.16
CA ILE A 160 -1.06 4.20 -6.80
C ILE A 160 0.18 5.04 -7.03
N HIS A 161 1.34 4.58 -6.57
CA HIS A 161 2.62 5.15 -6.95
C HIS A 161 3.02 4.62 -8.34
N ASN A 162 3.07 5.50 -9.34
CA ASN A 162 3.37 5.14 -10.72
C ASN A 162 4.89 5.01 -10.93
N CYS A 163 5.40 3.79 -10.81
CA CYS A 163 6.83 3.54 -10.89
C CYS A 163 7.29 3.24 -12.30
N LYS A 164 7.59 4.30 -13.05
CA LYS A 164 8.25 4.15 -14.35
C LYS A 164 9.75 3.84 -14.22
N ASN A 165 10.38 4.22 -13.09
CA ASN A 165 11.79 4.02 -12.79
C ASN A 165 11.95 3.63 -11.30
N GLU A 166 12.78 2.63 -10.99
CA GLU A 166 12.86 1.90 -9.69
C GLU A 166 13.39 2.68 -8.46
N LYS A 167 13.43 4.02 -8.46
CA LYS A 167 14.03 4.79 -7.35
C LYS A 167 13.36 6.14 -7.07
N GLN A 168 12.03 6.16 -6.97
CA GLN A 168 11.33 7.38 -6.52
C GLN A 168 10.98 7.27 -5.03
N PRO A 169 11.17 8.35 -4.25
CA PRO A 169 10.77 8.36 -2.85
C PRO A 169 9.27 8.10 -2.75
N GLU A 170 8.90 7.24 -1.82
CA GLU A 170 7.50 6.92 -1.54
C GLU A 170 6.73 8.13 -1.02
N ARG A 171 5.40 8.01 -1.05
CA ARG A 171 4.53 9.00 -0.44
C ARG A 171 4.68 8.99 1.08
N GLU A 172 4.84 10.17 1.65
CA GLU A 172 4.71 10.38 3.09
C GLU A 172 3.22 10.48 3.48
N PHE A 173 2.86 9.77 4.55
CA PHE A 173 1.52 9.75 5.13
C PHE A 173 1.54 10.31 6.54
N GLU A 174 0.36 10.59 7.08
CA GLU A 174 0.20 11.03 8.45
C GLU A 174 0.57 9.90 9.42
N VAL A 175 1.29 10.25 10.49
CA VAL A 175 1.64 9.31 11.55
C VAL A 175 0.44 9.14 12.46
N LEU A 176 -0.12 7.94 12.47
CA LEU A 176 -1.24 7.56 13.33
C LEU A 176 -0.74 7.14 14.72
N ASP A 177 -1.46 7.51 15.77
CA ASP A 177 -1.24 6.94 17.11
C ASP A 177 -1.92 5.57 17.22
N LEU A 178 -1.25 4.57 16.64
CA LEU A 178 -1.79 3.21 16.60
C LEU A 178 -1.87 2.58 17.99
N GLU A 179 -0.98 2.94 18.92
CA GLU A 179 -1.01 2.45 20.30
C GLU A 179 -2.24 2.98 21.04
N GLU A 180 -2.57 4.27 20.87
CA GLU A 180 -3.82 4.81 21.39
C GLU A 180 -5.03 4.07 20.79
N MET A 181 -5.05 3.85 19.47
CA MET A 181 -6.11 3.08 18.82
C MET A 181 -6.18 1.61 19.31
N TRP A 182 -5.05 1.01 19.66
CA TRP A 182 -4.98 -0.36 20.20
C TRP A 182 -5.55 -0.45 21.60
N ASN A 183 -5.26 0.54 22.45
CA ASN A 183 -5.69 0.56 23.84
C ASN A 183 -7.15 1.02 24.01
N ASN A 184 -7.69 1.75 23.04
CA ASN A 184 -9.08 2.22 23.04
C ASN A 184 -10.03 1.21 22.35
N ASN A 185 -11.09 0.81 23.06
CA ASN A 185 -12.18 -0.12 22.72
C ASN A 185 -11.94 -1.12 21.61
#